data_AF-A0A2R4PD08-F1
#
_entry.id   AF-A0A2R4PD08-F1
#
_cell.length_a   1.000
_cell.length_b   1.000
_cell.length_c   1.000
_cell.angle_alpha   90.00
_cell.angle_beta   90.00
_cell.angle_gamma   90.00
#
_symmetry.space_group_name_H-M   'P 1'
#
loop_
_entity.id
_entity.type
_entity.pdbx_description
1 polymer ?
#
loop_
_entity_poly.entity_id
_entity_poly.type
_entity_poly.pdbx_seq_one_letter_code
_entity_poly.pdbx_strand_id
1 'polypeptide(L)'
;EAIKSKPLHKAPPRLQRMLLRLQKYDLDLKYIPGKFMYVADTLSRAFVDEDNAKQEYNEEMDIMIHTIVQNLPISDEKLSVMRNATMRDPELLSLKSVLKEGWPQHKKNLPENLRPYWNYMSEIHEADNLLFVGDRIIVPLEQRNYVLSKIHESHLGIEKCKSRAKQSLYWPNMFADIEMVCSQCSVCNKYKRQNQKETLIQHEVPA
;
A
#
# COMPACT_ATOMS: atom_id res chain seq x y z
N GLU A 1 -20.45 -5.63 14.73
CA GLU A 1 -20.22 -4.18 14.98
C GLU A 1 -19.05 -3.57 14.18
N ALA A 2 -17.98 -4.30 13.88
CA ALA A 2 -16.75 -3.75 13.27
C ALA A 2 -16.88 -3.15 11.85
N ILE A 3 -18.00 -3.29 11.15
CA ILE A 3 -18.17 -2.74 9.79
C ILE A 3 -18.69 -1.29 9.85
N LYS A 4 -19.64 -0.99 10.75
CA LYS A 4 -20.23 0.36 10.90
C LYS A 4 -19.29 1.34 11.58
N SER A 5 -18.42 0.85 12.47
CA SER A 5 -17.46 1.66 13.20
C SER A 5 -16.12 1.85 12.48
N LYS A 6 -15.88 1.17 11.35
CA LYS A 6 -14.68 1.40 10.56
C LYS A 6 -14.82 2.72 9.80
N PRO A 7 -13.90 3.67 9.96
CA PRO A 7 -13.93 4.90 9.19
C PRO A 7 -13.74 4.57 7.71
N LEU A 8 -14.48 5.27 6.85
CA LEU A 8 -14.54 4.99 5.41
C LEU A 8 -13.14 4.85 4.81
N HIS A 9 -12.26 5.82 5.03
CA HIS A 9 -10.88 5.83 4.51
C HIS A 9 -9.98 4.66 4.95
N LYS A 10 -10.37 3.83 5.94
CA LYS A 10 -9.59 2.65 6.37
C LYS A 10 -10.19 1.33 5.91
N ALA A 11 -11.38 1.34 5.33
CA ALA A 11 -11.97 0.12 4.80
C ALA A 11 -11.34 -0.19 3.42
N PRO A 12 -11.22 -1.46 3.02
CA PRO A 12 -10.81 -1.82 1.66
C PRO A 12 -11.75 -1.18 0.61
N PRO A 13 -11.29 -0.94 -0.65
CA PRO A 13 -12.09 -0.31 -1.70
C PRO A 13 -13.46 -0.97 -1.92
N ARG A 14 -13.54 -2.30 -1.82
CA ARG A 14 -14.81 -3.04 -1.91
C ARG A 14 -15.78 -2.72 -0.76
N LEU A 15 -15.28 -2.57 0.46
CA LEU A 15 -16.10 -2.23 1.63
C LEU A 15 -16.42 -0.74 1.68
N GLN A 16 -15.51 0.13 1.23
CA GLN A 16 -15.78 1.57 1.07
C GLN A 16 -16.96 1.83 0.15
N ARG A 17 -17.00 1.17 -1.01
CA ARG A 17 -18.13 1.23 -1.95
C ARG A 17 -19.44 0.80 -1.31
N MET A 18 -19.43 -0.36 -0.64
CA MET A 18 -20.60 -0.86 0.08
C MET A 18 -21.08 0.17 1.12
N LEU A 19 -20.16 0.73 1.92
CA LEU A 19 -20.48 1.73 2.93
C LEU A 19 -21.04 3.03 2.31
N LEU A 20 -20.48 3.51 1.19
CA LEU A 20 -20.96 4.70 0.47
C LEU A 20 -22.38 4.50 -0.10
N ARG A 21 -22.66 3.36 -0.74
CA ARG A 21 -24.01 3.04 -1.24
C ARG A 21 -25.03 2.99 -0.11
N LEU A 22 -24.60 2.47 1.04
CA LEU A 22 -25.41 2.32 2.24
C LEU A 22 -25.61 3.61 3.04
N GLN A 23 -24.84 4.68 2.79
CA GLN A 23 -25.01 5.98 3.48
C GLN A 23 -26.37 6.64 3.22
N LYS A 24 -27.05 6.27 2.12
CA LYS A 24 -28.38 6.79 1.78
C LYS A 24 -29.48 6.25 2.70
N TYR A 25 -29.18 5.25 3.52
CA TYR A 25 -30.16 4.52 4.34
C TYR A 25 -29.76 4.57 5.82
N ASP A 26 -30.76 4.68 6.69
CA ASP A 26 -30.58 4.49 8.13
C ASP A 26 -30.55 3.00 8.46
N LEU A 27 -29.35 2.46 8.66
CA LEU A 27 -29.14 1.03 8.86
C LEU A 27 -29.06 0.64 10.33
N ASP A 28 -29.79 -0.40 10.74
CA ASP A 28 -29.60 -1.12 12.00
C ASP A 28 -28.98 -2.50 11.73
N LEU A 29 -27.73 -2.70 12.17
CA LEU A 29 -26.95 -3.90 11.88
C LEU A 29 -27.15 -4.95 12.97
N LYS A 30 -27.97 -5.97 12.68
CA LYS A 30 -28.19 -7.13 13.57
C LYS A 30 -27.42 -8.34 13.08
N TYR A 31 -26.75 -9.03 14.00
CA TYR A 31 -26.12 -10.31 13.69
C TYR A 31 -27.19 -11.39 13.50
N ILE A 32 -27.08 -12.14 12.40
CA ILE A 32 -27.92 -13.30 12.11
C ILE A 32 -27.01 -14.52 12.00
N PRO A 33 -27.25 -15.60 12.77
CA PRO A 33 -26.48 -16.84 12.63
C PRO A 33 -26.61 -17.42 11.22
N GLY A 34 -25.53 -18.00 10.69
CA GLY A 34 -25.48 -18.49 9.30
C GLY A 34 -26.60 -19.46 8.92
N LYS A 35 -27.10 -20.25 9.89
CA LYS A 35 -28.24 -21.17 9.69
C LYS A 35 -29.50 -20.46 9.18
N PHE A 36 -29.69 -19.19 9.52
CA PHE A 36 -30.87 -18.40 9.15
C PHE A 36 -30.62 -17.43 7.98
N MET A 37 -29.44 -17.48 7.36
CA MET A 37 -29.00 -16.52 6.36
C MET A 37 -29.38 -16.94 4.92
N TYR A 38 -30.58 -17.50 4.75
CA TYR A 38 -31.03 -18.15 3.51
C TYR A 38 -31.00 -17.21 2.28
N VAL A 39 -31.44 -15.97 2.45
CA VAL A 39 -31.52 -14.99 1.35
C VAL A 39 -30.14 -14.55 0.89
N ALA A 40 -29.21 -14.31 1.81
CA ALA A 40 -27.85 -13.90 1.44
C ALA A 40 -27.06 -15.05 0.80
N ASP A 41 -27.21 -16.28 1.32
CA ASP A 41 -26.54 -17.47 0.75
C ASP A 41 -27.04 -17.75 -0.67
N THR A 42 -28.35 -17.67 -0.91
CA THR A 42 -28.93 -17.84 -2.25
C THR A 42 -28.48 -16.75 -3.23
N LEU A 43 -28.52 -15.47 -2.85
CA LEU A 43 -28.08 -14.37 -3.71
C LEU A 43 -26.57 -14.38 -3.98
N SER A 44 -25.75 -14.83 -3.02
CA SER A 44 -24.30 -14.95 -3.23
C SER A 44 -23.92 -16.04 -4.24
N ARG A 45 -24.82 -17.01 -4.46
CA ARG A 45 -24.67 -18.14 -5.39
C ARG A 45 -25.49 -17.97 -6.66
N ALA A 46 -26.30 -16.91 -6.73
CA ALA A 46 -27.10 -16.62 -7.91
C ALA A 46 -26.17 -16.28 -9.07
N PHE A 47 -26.44 -16.88 -10.23
CA PHE A 47 -25.70 -16.59 -11.44
C PHE A 47 -25.91 -15.12 -11.81
N VAL A 48 -24.80 -14.39 -11.96
CA VAL A 48 -24.82 -13.00 -12.42
C VAL A 48 -24.20 -12.98 -13.81
N ASP A 49 -24.84 -12.29 -14.75
CA ASP A 49 -24.25 -12.01 -16.06
C ASP A 49 -22.92 -11.27 -15.86
N GLU A 50 -21.83 -11.94 -16.20
CA GLU A 50 -20.48 -11.46 -15.88
C GLU A 50 -20.18 -10.09 -16.52
N ASP A 51 -20.77 -9.81 -17.67
CA ASP A 51 -20.51 -8.56 -18.41
C ASP A 51 -21.14 -7.34 -17.72
N ASN A 52 -22.38 -7.45 -17.23
CA ASN A 52 -23.05 -6.39 -16.48
C ASN A 52 -22.39 -6.16 -15.12
N ALA A 53 -22.01 -7.25 -14.43
CA ALA A 53 -21.33 -7.15 -13.13
C ALA A 53 -19.96 -6.49 -13.23
N LYS A 54 -19.21 -6.74 -14.32
CA LYS A 54 -17.90 -6.13 -14.59
C LYS A 54 -18.02 -4.64 -14.93
N GLN A 55 -19.03 -4.23 -15.68
CA GLN A 55 -19.25 -2.81 -16.06
C GLN A 55 -19.54 -1.92 -14.84
N GLU A 56 -20.51 -2.30 -14.00
CA GLU A 56 -20.87 -1.51 -12.81
C GLU A 56 -19.72 -1.47 -11.76
N TYR A 57 -18.88 -2.50 -11.73
CA TYR A 57 -17.70 -2.56 -10.85
C TYR A 57 -16.59 -1.60 -11.26
N ASN A 58 -16.44 -1.34 -12.57
CA ASN A 58 -15.36 -0.53 -13.12
C ASN A 58 -15.64 0.97 -12.93
N GLU A 59 -16.84 1.44 -13.25
CA GLU A 59 -17.18 2.88 -13.20
C GLU A 59 -17.05 3.49 -11.78
N GLU A 60 -17.51 2.78 -10.74
CA GLU A 60 -17.39 3.27 -9.36
C GLU A 60 -15.96 3.13 -8.80
N MET A 61 -15.19 2.15 -9.29
CA MET A 61 -13.78 1.98 -8.93
C MET A 61 -12.94 3.12 -9.53
N ASP A 62 -13.23 3.52 -10.76
CA ASP A 62 -12.56 4.64 -11.45
C ASP A 62 -12.75 5.97 -10.72
N ILE A 63 -13.95 6.25 -10.18
CA ILE A 63 -14.22 7.49 -9.41
C ILE A 63 -13.39 7.54 -8.11
N MET A 64 -13.35 6.42 -7.39
CA MET A 64 -12.58 6.31 -6.15
C MET A 64 -11.07 6.42 -6.41
N ILE A 65 -10.62 5.76 -7.46
CA ILE A 65 -9.24 5.79 -7.94
C ILE A 65 -8.82 7.21 -8.33
N HIS A 66 -9.64 7.93 -9.10
CA HIS A 66 -9.37 9.32 -9.48
C HIS A 66 -9.18 10.21 -8.24
N THR A 67 -9.98 9.97 -7.20
CA THR A 67 -9.88 10.70 -5.94
C THR A 67 -8.57 10.40 -5.20
N ILE A 68 -8.07 9.16 -5.25
CA ILE A 68 -6.76 8.79 -4.64
C ILE A 68 -5.62 9.47 -5.39
N VAL A 69 -5.64 9.44 -6.73
CA VAL A 69 -4.59 10.06 -7.56
C VAL A 69 -4.55 11.57 -7.35
N GLN A 70 -5.71 12.24 -7.30
CA GLN A 70 -5.79 13.69 -7.09
C GLN A 70 -5.35 14.13 -5.69
N ASN A 71 -5.47 13.27 -4.68
CA ASN A 71 -5.08 13.57 -3.30
C ASN A 71 -3.60 13.24 -2.99
N LEU A 72 -2.83 12.73 -3.95
CA LEU A 72 -1.40 12.51 -3.77
C LEU A 72 -0.68 13.87 -3.66
N PRO A 73 0.17 14.09 -2.63
CA PRO A 73 0.98 15.31 -2.52
C PRO A 73 2.21 15.24 -3.45
N ILE A 74 1.99 14.98 -4.74
CA ILE A 74 3.02 14.85 -5.78
C ILE A 74 2.64 15.78 -6.93
N SER A 75 3.61 16.55 -7.43
CA SER A 75 3.44 17.40 -8.61
C SER A 75 3.17 16.57 -9.87
N ASP A 76 2.30 17.05 -10.75
CA ASP A 76 1.92 16.36 -12.01
C ASP A 76 3.11 15.92 -12.86
N GLU A 77 4.17 16.74 -12.92
CA GLU A 77 5.42 16.39 -13.61
C GLU A 77 6.06 15.11 -13.07
N LYS A 78 6.06 14.92 -11.75
CA LYS A 78 6.65 13.73 -11.12
C LYS A 78 5.75 12.51 -11.28
N LEU A 79 4.43 12.70 -11.30
CA LEU A 79 3.49 11.63 -11.66
C LEU A 79 3.72 11.15 -13.08
N SER A 80 4.03 12.06 -14.02
CA SER A 80 4.36 11.68 -15.40
C SER A 80 5.65 10.85 -15.49
N VAL A 81 6.66 11.20 -14.69
CA VAL A 81 7.91 10.43 -14.60
C VAL A 81 7.66 9.04 -14.00
N MET A 82 6.88 8.96 -12.92
CA MET A 82 6.47 7.69 -12.32
C MET A 82 5.73 6.81 -13.32
N ARG A 83 4.78 7.39 -14.07
CA ARG A 83 4.00 6.68 -15.09
C ARG A 83 4.92 6.08 -16.17
N ASN A 84 5.85 6.88 -16.68
CA ASN A 84 6.81 6.43 -17.67
C ASN A 84 7.73 5.33 -17.12
N ALA A 85 8.18 5.45 -15.88
CA ALA A 85 8.99 4.42 -15.22
C ALA A 85 8.19 3.12 -15.00
N THR A 86 6.92 3.20 -14.61
CA THR A 86 6.03 2.03 -14.48
C THR A 86 5.85 1.30 -15.80
N MET A 87 5.75 2.02 -16.93
CA MET A 87 5.66 1.41 -18.26
C MET A 87 6.95 0.76 -18.74
N ARG A 88 8.10 1.08 -18.15
CA ARG A 88 9.40 0.46 -18.49
C ARG A 88 9.77 -0.68 -17.55
N ASP A 89 9.13 -0.75 -16.39
CA ASP A 89 9.45 -1.74 -15.35
C ASP A 89 8.82 -3.11 -15.72
N PRO A 90 9.63 -4.13 -16.04
CA PRO A 90 9.12 -5.44 -16.44
C PRO A 90 8.36 -6.14 -15.31
N GLU A 91 8.67 -5.86 -14.04
CA GLU A 91 7.94 -6.43 -12.90
C GLU A 91 6.52 -5.87 -12.84
N LEU A 92 6.37 -4.56 -12.99
CA LEU A 92 5.07 -3.89 -12.92
C LEU A 92 4.23 -4.15 -14.16
N LEU A 93 4.84 -4.25 -15.35
CA LEU A 93 4.15 -4.67 -16.56
C LEU A 93 3.57 -6.08 -16.42
N SER A 94 4.34 -7.01 -15.85
CA SER A 94 3.88 -8.37 -15.58
C SER A 94 2.77 -8.39 -14.52
N LEU A 95 2.84 -7.52 -13.51
CA LEU A 95 1.77 -7.38 -12.52
C LEU A 95 0.48 -6.85 -13.16
N LYS A 96 0.59 -5.93 -14.12
CA LYS A 96 -0.55 -5.38 -14.88
C LYS A 96 -1.21 -6.43 -15.78
N SER A 97 -0.44 -7.33 -16.42
CA SER A 97 -1.04 -8.42 -17.19
C SER A 97 -1.79 -9.40 -16.29
N VAL A 98 -1.21 -9.77 -15.14
CA VAL A 98 -1.87 -10.62 -14.14
C VAL A 98 -3.15 -9.97 -13.59
N LEU A 99 -3.17 -8.64 -13.45
CA LEU A 99 -4.37 -7.94 -13.01
C LEU A 99 -5.51 -7.98 -14.03
N LYS A 100 -5.18 -8.02 -15.33
CA LYS A 100 -6.16 -8.13 -16.43
C LYS A 100 -6.63 -9.57 -16.67
N GLU A 101 -5.71 -10.53 -16.63
CA GLU A 101 -6.00 -11.95 -16.86
C GLU A 101 -6.56 -12.65 -15.62
N GLY A 102 -6.32 -12.09 -14.44
CA GLY A 102 -6.70 -12.63 -13.15
C GLY A 102 -5.53 -13.33 -12.45
N TRP A 103 -5.58 -13.34 -11.12
CA TRP A 103 -4.57 -14.03 -10.31
C TRP A 103 -4.74 -15.55 -10.46
N PRO A 104 -3.66 -16.32 -10.72
CA PRO A 104 -3.75 -17.78 -10.83
C PRO A 104 -4.13 -18.41 -9.49
N GLN A 105 -4.62 -19.65 -9.47
CA GLN A 105 -5.13 -20.29 -8.23
C GLN A 105 -4.04 -20.55 -7.16
N HIS A 106 -2.78 -20.68 -7.56
CA HIS A 106 -1.68 -21.01 -6.64
C HIS A 106 -0.50 -20.04 -6.77
N LYS A 107 0.03 -19.61 -5.62
CA LYS A 107 1.21 -18.74 -5.50
C LYS A 107 2.46 -19.28 -6.24
N LYS A 108 2.59 -20.60 -6.38
CA LYS A 108 3.72 -21.23 -7.08
C LYS A 108 3.72 -20.96 -8.58
N ASN A 109 2.55 -20.69 -9.16
CA ASN A 109 2.40 -20.40 -10.58
C ASN A 109 2.72 -18.94 -10.91
N LEU A 110 2.97 -18.10 -9.90
CA LEU A 110 3.46 -16.75 -10.12
C LEU A 110 4.97 -16.74 -10.36
N PRO A 111 5.44 -15.88 -11.27
CA PRO A 111 6.83 -15.47 -11.32
C PRO A 111 7.35 -15.07 -9.94
N GLU A 112 8.61 -15.41 -9.63
CA GLU A 112 9.17 -15.22 -8.28
C GLU A 112 9.12 -13.75 -7.82
N ASN A 113 9.36 -12.84 -8.75
CA ASN A 113 9.29 -11.39 -8.58
C ASN A 113 7.87 -10.88 -8.22
N LEU A 114 6.81 -11.62 -8.57
CA LEU A 114 5.43 -11.24 -8.26
C LEU A 114 4.88 -11.87 -6.97
N ARG A 115 5.56 -12.88 -6.41
CA ARG A 115 5.16 -13.54 -5.16
C ARG A 115 4.97 -12.61 -3.95
N PRO A 116 5.72 -11.50 -3.78
CA PRO A 116 5.49 -10.55 -2.70
C PRO A 116 4.12 -9.85 -2.78
N TYR A 117 3.62 -9.63 -4.00
CA TYR A 117 2.35 -8.93 -4.23
C TYR A 117 1.13 -9.81 -4.02
N TRP A 118 1.29 -11.15 -4.03
CA TRP A 118 0.22 -12.12 -3.80
C TRP A 118 -0.60 -11.85 -2.53
N ASN A 119 0.07 -11.47 -1.43
CA ASN A 119 -0.60 -11.19 -0.16
C ASN A 119 -1.52 -9.95 -0.22
N TYR A 120 -1.32 -9.09 -1.22
CA TYR A 120 -2.06 -7.86 -1.44
C TYR A 120 -2.95 -7.93 -2.69
N MET A 121 -3.15 -9.11 -3.28
CA MET A 121 -3.84 -9.27 -4.56
C MET A 121 -5.23 -8.60 -4.62
N SER A 122 -5.97 -8.63 -3.53
CA SER A 122 -7.32 -8.03 -3.44
C SER A 122 -7.31 -6.51 -3.27
N GLU A 123 -6.17 -5.94 -2.90
CA GLU A 123 -5.99 -4.50 -2.69
C GLU A 123 -5.28 -3.82 -3.86
N ILE A 124 -4.67 -4.61 -4.76
CA ILE A 124 -3.95 -4.10 -5.92
C ILE A 124 -4.94 -3.66 -6.99
N HIS A 125 -4.72 -2.45 -7.52
CA HIS A 125 -5.49 -1.90 -8.63
C HIS A 125 -4.62 -1.00 -9.51
N GLU A 126 -5.08 -0.80 -10.74
CA GLU A 126 -4.44 0.08 -11.73
C GLU A 126 -5.23 1.39 -11.86
N ALA A 127 -4.52 2.51 -11.96
CA ALA A 127 -5.06 3.86 -12.02
C ALA A 127 -4.13 4.78 -12.82
N ASP A 128 -4.59 5.41 -13.90
CA ASP A 128 -3.76 6.32 -14.72
C ASP A 128 -2.39 5.74 -15.13
N ASN A 129 -2.33 4.44 -15.43
CA ASN A 129 -1.11 3.65 -15.70
C ASN A 129 -0.10 3.57 -14.53
N LEU A 130 -0.56 3.83 -13.31
CA LEU A 130 0.16 3.59 -12.06
C LEU A 130 -0.51 2.41 -11.35
N LEU A 131 0.26 1.69 -10.54
CA LEU A 131 -0.23 0.59 -9.73
C LEU A 131 -0.28 1.01 -8.27
N PHE A 132 -1.32 0.59 -7.57
CA PHE A 132 -1.58 0.93 -6.18
C PHE A 132 -1.84 -0.33 -5.35
N VAL A 133 -1.51 -0.29 -4.06
CA VAL A 133 -1.91 -1.26 -3.02
C VAL A 133 -2.72 -0.53 -1.97
N GLY A 134 -4.05 -0.63 -2.04
CA GLY A 134 -4.92 0.29 -1.30
C GLY A 134 -4.57 1.73 -1.68
N ASP A 135 -4.34 2.60 -0.70
CA ASP A 135 -4.04 4.02 -0.96
C ASP A 135 -2.56 4.31 -1.25
N ARG A 136 -1.72 3.27 -1.44
CA ARG A 136 -0.26 3.41 -1.57
C ARG A 136 0.18 3.14 -2.99
N ILE A 137 1.00 4.02 -3.56
CA ILE A 137 1.56 3.83 -4.90
C ILE A 137 2.68 2.77 -4.88
N ILE A 138 2.67 1.88 -5.86
CA ILE A 138 3.75 0.93 -6.09
C ILE A 138 4.87 1.65 -6.85
N VAL A 139 6.04 1.76 -6.23
CA VAL A 139 7.16 2.53 -6.79
C VAL A 139 7.98 1.66 -7.76
N PRO A 140 8.12 2.07 -9.04
CA PRO A 140 8.95 1.36 -10.02
C PRO A 140 10.43 1.39 -9.63
N LEU A 141 11.18 0.36 -10.02
CA LEU A 141 12.57 0.15 -9.62
C LEU A 141 13.45 1.39 -9.86
N GLU A 142 13.32 2.02 -11.04
CA GLU A 142 14.08 3.21 -11.45
C GLU A 142 13.89 4.39 -10.49
N GLN A 143 12.70 4.52 -9.89
CA GLN A 143 12.34 5.65 -9.03
C GLN A 143 12.58 5.40 -7.53
N ARG A 144 12.90 4.16 -7.13
CA ARG A 144 13.12 3.82 -5.72
C ARG A 144 14.23 4.65 -5.09
N ASN A 145 15.36 4.84 -5.78
CA ASN A 145 16.49 5.63 -5.28
C ASN A 145 16.11 7.10 -5.06
N TYR A 146 15.39 7.70 -6.00
CA TYR A 146 14.89 9.06 -5.87
C TYR A 146 13.97 9.20 -4.66
N VAL A 147 13.00 8.30 -4.52
CA VAL A 147 12.04 8.30 -3.42
C VAL A 147 12.74 8.09 -2.07
N LEU A 148 13.70 7.17 -1.99
CA LEU A 148 14.51 6.95 -0.79
C LEU A 148 15.26 8.21 -0.35
N SER A 149 15.88 8.92 -1.31
CA SER A 149 16.55 10.19 -1.03
C SER A 149 15.59 11.23 -0.44
N LYS A 150 14.35 11.28 -0.93
CA LYS A 150 13.31 12.20 -0.46
C LYS A 150 12.70 11.82 0.88
N ILE A 151 12.58 10.53 1.18
CA ILE A 151 12.19 10.07 2.52
C ILE A 151 13.26 10.48 3.55
N HIS A 152 14.54 10.38 3.17
CA HIS A 152 15.67 10.65 4.06
C HIS A 152 16.14 12.12 4.08
N GLU A 153 15.63 12.99 3.21
CA GLU A 153 16.06 14.40 3.05
C GLU A 153 16.09 15.20 4.37
N SER A 154 15.15 14.93 5.28
CA SER A 154 15.07 15.57 6.59
C SER A 154 15.91 14.90 7.70
N HIS A 155 16.76 13.91 7.36
CA HIS A 155 17.59 13.14 8.29
C HIS A 155 16.85 12.60 9.52
N LEU A 156 15.58 12.23 9.33
CA LEU A 156 14.76 11.64 10.38
C LEU A 156 15.28 10.25 10.72
N GLY A 157 15.08 9.84 11.97
CA GLY A 157 15.43 8.48 12.41
C GLY A 157 14.73 7.41 11.58
N ILE A 158 15.34 6.22 11.50
CA ILE A 158 14.91 5.07 10.70
C ILE A 158 13.40 4.81 10.82
N GLU A 159 12.88 4.73 12.05
CA GLU A 159 11.46 4.42 12.30
C GLU A 159 10.51 5.50 11.77
N LYS A 160 10.90 6.78 11.83
CA LYS A 160 10.11 7.87 11.25
C LYS A 160 10.11 7.79 9.72
N CYS A 161 11.25 7.49 9.11
CA CYS A 161 11.37 7.29 7.66
C CYS A 161 10.48 6.12 7.19
N LYS A 162 10.53 4.97 7.88
CA LYS A 162 9.66 3.81 7.61
C LYS A 162 8.18 4.16 7.75
N SER A 163 7.81 4.85 8.83
CA SER A 163 6.42 5.23 9.10
C SER A 163 5.87 6.16 8.01
N ARG A 164 6.65 7.17 7.60
CA ARG A 164 6.29 8.10 6.53
C ARG A 164 6.13 7.39 5.18
N ALA A 165 7.09 6.52 4.83
CA ALA A 165 7.03 5.78 3.57
C ALA A 165 5.80 4.86 3.53
N LYS A 166 5.52 4.15 4.63
CA LYS A 166 4.38 3.22 4.75
C LYS A 166 3.02 3.87 4.50
N GLN A 167 2.87 5.17 4.69
CA GLN A 167 1.59 5.86 4.51
C GLN A 167 1.18 6.00 3.05
N SER A 168 2.12 6.16 2.12
CA SER A 168 1.83 6.52 0.73
C SER A 168 2.53 5.66 -0.31
N LEU A 169 3.54 4.87 0.08
CA LEU A 169 4.42 4.17 -0.84
C LEU A 169 4.48 2.67 -0.51
N TYR A 170 4.74 1.86 -1.53
CA TYR A 170 4.98 0.44 -1.38
C TYR A 170 5.94 -0.09 -2.45
N TRP A 171 6.85 -0.98 -2.06
CA TRP A 171 7.55 -1.91 -2.95
C TRP A 171 8.11 -3.07 -2.12
N PRO A 172 8.46 -4.22 -2.74
CA PRO A 172 9.08 -5.33 -2.04
C PRO A 172 10.39 -4.90 -1.36
N ASN A 173 10.59 -5.28 -0.09
CA ASN A 173 11.77 -4.94 0.71
C ASN A 173 12.00 -3.43 1.00
N MET A 174 10.99 -2.58 0.82
CA MET A 174 11.07 -1.13 1.12
C MET A 174 11.71 -0.78 2.47
N PHE A 175 11.41 -1.51 3.54
CA PHE A 175 11.97 -1.20 4.85
C PHE A 175 13.47 -1.47 4.96
N ALA A 176 13.97 -2.51 4.29
CA ALA A 176 15.39 -2.82 4.25
C ALA A 176 16.15 -1.74 3.47
N ASP A 177 15.58 -1.27 2.35
CA ASP A 177 16.18 -0.18 1.57
C ASP A 177 16.26 1.13 2.38
N ILE A 178 15.20 1.46 3.14
CA ILE A 178 15.18 2.65 4.02
C ILE A 178 16.24 2.53 5.12
N GLU A 179 16.38 1.36 5.75
CA GLU A 179 17.41 1.10 6.77
C GLU A 179 18.82 1.27 6.20
N MET A 180 19.06 0.73 5.01
CA MET A 180 20.34 0.86 4.32
C MET A 180 20.70 2.32 4.08
N VAL A 181 19.79 3.13 3.51
CA VAL A 181 20.04 4.55 3.24
C VAL A 181 20.28 5.34 4.52
N CYS A 182 19.49 5.10 5.56
CA CYS A 182 19.65 5.79 6.84
C CYS A 182 20.96 5.40 7.56
N SER A 183 21.39 4.14 7.46
CA SER A 183 22.62 3.66 8.10
C SER A 183 23.89 4.10 7.37
N GLN A 184 23.82 4.29 6.05
CA GLN A 184 24.93 4.80 5.23
C GLN A 184 25.05 6.34 5.28
N CYS A 185 24.09 7.04 5.87
CA CYS A 185 24.12 8.49 5.94
C CYS A 185 25.20 9.02 6.90
N SER A 186 26.14 9.79 6.36
CA SER A 186 27.23 10.42 7.12
C SER A 186 26.73 11.40 8.19
N VAL A 187 25.71 12.20 7.86
CA VAL A 187 25.10 13.16 8.78
C VAL A 187 24.44 12.44 9.94
N CYS A 188 23.58 11.46 9.66
CA CYS A 188 22.91 10.69 10.72
C CYS A 188 23.91 9.94 11.60
N ASN A 189 24.98 9.39 11.03
CA ASN A 189 26.02 8.71 11.81
C ASN A 189 26.81 9.68 12.70
N LYS A 190 27.07 10.90 12.24
CA LYS A 190 27.75 11.94 13.04
C LYS A 190 26.93 12.37 14.26
N TYR A 191 25.62 12.53 14.10
CA TYR A 191 24.71 12.98 15.16
C TYR A 191 24.00 11.84 15.90
N LYS A 192 24.35 10.58 15.61
CA LYS A 192 23.79 9.43 16.31
C LYS A 192 24.16 9.52 17.78
N ARG A 193 23.20 9.25 18.67
CA ARG A 193 23.48 9.16 20.11
C ARG A 193 24.55 8.09 20.32
N GLN A 194 25.67 8.51 20.88
CA GLN A 194 26.74 7.63 21.33
C GLN A 194 26.61 7.45 22.84
N ASN A 195 27.05 6.30 23.34
CA ASN A 195 27.20 6.13 24.79
C ASN A 195 28.14 7.19 25.31
N GLN A 196 27.82 7.76 26.47
CA GLN A 196 28.77 8.65 27.16
C GLN A 196 30.06 7.86 27.41
N LYS A 197 31.21 8.49 27.13
CA LYS A 197 32.49 7.94 27.54
C LYS A 197 32.47 7.81 29.06
N GLU A 198 32.81 6.63 29.57
CA GLU A 198 32.91 6.43 31.00
C GLU A 198 33.89 7.44 31.59
N THR A 199 33.52 8.05 32.70
CA THR A 199 34.39 8.97 33.43
C THR A 199 35.61 8.22 33.93
N LEU A 200 36.79 8.82 33.75
CA LEU A 200 38.04 8.25 34.23
C LEU A 200 37.99 8.15 35.76
N ILE A 201 38.03 6.93 36.29
CA ILE A 201 38.13 6.69 37.73
C ILE A 201 39.61 6.89 38.10
N GLN A 202 39.91 7.91 38.89
CA GLN A 202 41.27 8.10 39.42
C GLN A 202 41.51 7.11 40.56
N HIS A 203 42.65 6.41 40.52
CA HIS A 203 43.13 5.59 41.63
C HIS A 203 43.79 6.48 42.69
N GLU A 204 43.70 6.07 43.97
CA GLU A 204 44.44 6.74 45.05
C GLU A 204 45.95 6.62 44.83
N VAL A 205 46.68 7.71 45.07
CA VAL A 205 48.14 7.74 44.95
C VAL A 205 48.73 6.95 46.14
N PRO A 206 49.62 5.95 45.91
CA PRO A 206 50.25 5.20 47.00
C PRO A 206 51.05 6.13 47.92
N ALA A 207 50.93 5.88 49.23
CA ALA A 207 51.67 6.58 50.29
C ALA A 207 53.16 6.23 50.31
#